data_AF-A0A1S3F498-F1
#
_entry.id   AF-A0A1S3F498-F1
#
_cell.length_a   1.000
_cell.length_b   1.000
_cell.length_c   1.000
_cell.angle_alpha   90.00
_cell.angle_beta   90.00
_cell.angle_gamma   90.00
#
_symmetry.space_group_name_H-M   'P 1'
#
loop_
_entity.id
_entity.type
_entity.pdbx_description
1 polymer ?
#
loop_
_entity_poly.entity_id
_entity_poly.type
_entity_poly.pdbx_seq_one_letter_code
_entity_poly.pdbx_strand_id
1 'polypeptide(L)'
;MERPRTPGEVHMSQAIQPAHANARGELSAGQLLKWIDTTACLAAEKHAGVSCVTASVDDIQFEETARVGQVITIKAKVTRAFSTSMEISIRVIVQDILTGIEKVISVAFSTFVAKPVGEEKIHLKPVILLSEQDQEEHNLASERRKVRLQHEDTFNNLMKESSKFEGAVCGEEEGAVATRGTSVQSIELVLPPHANHHGNTFGGQIMAWMETVATISASRLCPAHLFLKSVDMFKFRGPSTIGDRLVFSAIVNNTFQTSVEVGVRVEAFDCREWSEGRGRHINSAFLIYNAVDDQEELITFPRIKPISKDDFRRYQGAIARKRIRLGRKYVISHKEEVSFSIQWDKSKQASLSNANVEALRTLAAKSGWEISSALEKIKIYTLEEKDVLSVWVEKQVKSPAHLAYHLLSDYTKRPLWDPHYIACEAKDHVSKDDQIYHVICPNINGGKPKDFVVLVSRRKPPRDG
;
A
#
# COMPACT_ATOMS: atom_id res chain seq x y z
N MET A 1 0.21 -23.21 31.51
CA MET A 1 -0.79 -22.21 31.95
C MET A 1 -1.36 -21.55 30.71
N GLU A 2 -2.60 -21.87 30.34
CA GLU A 2 -3.29 -21.14 29.26
C GLU A 2 -3.54 -19.70 29.70
N ARG A 3 -3.11 -18.71 28.90
CA ARG A 3 -3.56 -17.33 29.09
C ARG A 3 -5.10 -17.32 28.96
N PRO A 4 -5.84 -16.64 29.87
CA PRO A 4 -7.29 -16.55 29.76
C PRO A 4 -7.64 -15.97 28.38
N ARG A 5 -8.53 -16.64 27.65
CA ARG A 5 -9.01 -16.16 26.35
C ARG A 5 -9.66 -14.79 26.55
N THR A 6 -9.15 -13.77 25.88
CA THR A 6 -9.71 -12.43 25.90
C THR A 6 -11.16 -12.51 25.41
N PRO A 7 -12.15 -11.97 26.15
CA PRO A 7 -13.54 -11.99 25.73
C PRO A 7 -13.68 -11.34 24.34
N GLY A 8 -14.26 -12.06 23.37
CA GLY A 8 -14.51 -11.53 22.02
C GLY A 8 -13.52 -11.98 20.92
N GLU A 9 -12.45 -12.70 21.25
CA GLU A 9 -11.57 -13.28 20.23
C GLU A 9 -12.18 -14.54 19.58
N VAL A 10 -11.91 -14.71 18.28
CA VAL A 10 -12.25 -15.90 17.49
C VAL A 10 -11.00 -16.42 16.82
N HIS A 11 -10.75 -17.72 16.97
CA HIS A 11 -9.61 -18.40 16.38
C HIS A 11 -10.09 -19.44 15.38
N MET A 12 -9.44 -19.50 14.22
CA MET A 12 -9.60 -20.57 13.24
C MET A 12 -8.23 -21.18 12.97
N SER A 13 -8.14 -22.51 13.01
CA SER A 13 -6.94 -23.24 12.61
C SER A 13 -7.28 -24.17 11.45
N GLN A 14 -6.47 -24.13 10.39
CA GLN A 14 -6.65 -24.91 9.17
C GLN A 14 -5.34 -25.57 8.78
N ALA A 15 -5.35 -26.89 8.62
CA ALA A 15 -4.25 -27.60 7.98
C ALA A 15 -4.29 -27.33 6.47
N ILE A 16 -3.15 -26.98 5.87
CA ILE A 16 -3.08 -26.74 4.43
C ILE A 16 -3.03 -28.10 3.74
N GLN A 17 -4.12 -28.39 3.01
CA GLN A 17 -4.30 -29.60 2.24
C GLN A 17 -4.02 -29.30 0.75
N PRO A 18 -3.76 -30.33 -0.08
CA PRO A 18 -3.59 -30.16 -1.52
C PRO A 18 -4.76 -29.41 -2.19
N ALA A 19 -6.00 -29.60 -1.71
CA ALA A 19 -7.18 -28.88 -2.21
C ALA A 19 -7.16 -27.36 -1.95
N HIS A 20 -6.28 -26.87 -1.08
CA HIS A 20 -6.13 -25.46 -0.75
C HIS A 20 -4.95 -24.81 -1.50
N ALA A 21 -4.19 -25.59 -2.25
CA ALA A 21 -2.90 -25.17 -2.78
C ALA A 21 -2.91 -24.92 -4.29
N ASN A 22 -1.95 -24.12 -4.74
CA ASN A 22 -1.62 -23.91 -6.14
C ASN A 22 -0.77 -25.08 -6.69
N ALA A 23 -0.37 -25.00 -7.96
CA ALA A 23 0.43 -26.03 -8.63
C ALA A 23 1.79 -26.33 -7.98
N ARG A 24 2.33 -25.43 -7.13
CA ARG A 24 3.59 -25.63 -6.39
C ARG A 24 3.38 -26.18 -4.97
N GLY A 25 2.14 -26.46 -4.58
CA GLY A 25 1.83 -26.86 -3.21
C GLY A 25 1.89 -25.68 -2.21
N GLU A 26 1.78 -24.45 -2.69
CA GLU A 26 1.65 -23.25 -1.85
C GLU A 26 0.17 -22.91 -1.65
N LEU A 27 -0.21 -22.39 -0.49
CA LEU A 27 -1.57 -21.97 -0.19
C LEU A 27 -2.05 -20.91 -1.19
N SER A 28 -3.21 -21.13 -1.81
CA SER A 28 -3.86 -20.11 -2.63
C SER A 28 -4.16 -18.86 -1.78
N ALA A 29 -3.71 -17.70 -2.26
CA ALA A 29 -3.94 -16.44 -1.56
C ALA A 29 -5.43 -16.10 -1.49
N GLY A 30 -6.22 -16.43 -2.52
CA GLY A 30 -7.68 -16.32 -2.49
C GLY A 30 -8.32 -17.18 -1.40
N GLN A 31 -7.84 -18.41 -1.21
CA GLN A 31 -8.30 -19.27 -0.13
C GLN A 31 -7.97 -18.68 1.26
N LEU A 32 -6.77 -18.11 1.42
CA LEU A 32 -6.39 -17.43 2.65
C LEU A 32 -7.27 -16.20 2.93
N LEU A 33 -7.54 -15.37 1.93
CA LEU A 33 -8.45 -14.22 2.04
C LEU A 33 -9.86 -14.64 2.46
N LYS A 34 -10.36 -15.77 1.95
CA LYS A 34 -11.65 -16.34 2.36
C LYS A 34 -11.66 -16.72 3.83
N TRP A 35 -10.62 -17.38 4.32
CA TRP A 35 -10.51 -17.76 5.74
C TRP A 35 -10.33 -16.54 6.66
N ILE A 36 -9.57 -15.53 6.24
CA ILE A 36 -9.42 -14.25 6.95
C ILE A 36 -10.80 -13.61 7.15
N ASP A 37 -11.57 -13.44 6.08
CA ASP A 37 -12.90 -12.82 6.13
C ASP A 37 -13.89 -13.66 6.94
N THR A 38 -13.88 -14.98 6.80
CA THR A 38 -14.75 -15.88 7.59
C THR A 38 -14.48 -15.73 9.08
N THR A 39 -13.21 -15.73 9.48
CA THR A 39 -12.81 -15.58 10.89
C THR A 39 -13.17 -14.20 11.43
N ALA A 40 -12.98 -13.15 10.62
CA ALA A 40 -13.35 -11.79 10.98
C ALA A 40 -14.87 -11.60 11.10
N CYS A 41 -15.64 -12.20 10.19
CA CYS A 41 -17.10 -12.19 10.21
C CYS A 41 -17.62 -12.85 11.50
N LEU A 42 -17.09 -14.02 11.87
CA LEU A 42 -17.46 -14.70 13.12
C LEU A 42 -17.14 -13.86 14.36
N ALA A 43 -16.02 -13.13 14.37
CA ALA A 43 -15.70 -12.20 15.46
C ALA A 43 -16.70 -11.04 15.52
N ALA A 44 -17.09 -10.50 14.37
CA ALA A 44 -18.08 -9.43 14.27
C ALA A 44 -19.47 -9.90 14.73
N GLU A 45 -19.93 -11.06 14.26
CA GLU A 45 -21.22 -11.66 14.63
C GLU A 45 -21.28 -12.02 16.12
N LYS A 46 -20.16 -12.52 16.69
CA LYS A 46 -20.03 -12.79 18.13
C LYS A 46 -20.20 -11.53 18.98
N HIS A 47 -19.75 -10.38 18.49
CA HIS A 47 -19.91 -9.08 19.18
C HIS A 47 -21.29 -8.45 18.94
N ALA A 48 -21.81 -8.53 17.71
CA ALA A 48 -23.07 -7.91 17.30
C ALA A 48 -24.32 -8.68 17.77
N GLY A 49 -24.23 -10.02 17.87
CA GLY A 49 -25.37 -10.90 18.09
C GLY A 49 -26.32 -11.03 16.88
N VAL A 50 -25.92 -10.51 15.71
CA VAL A 50 -26.68 -10.58 14.44
C VAL A 50 -25.71 -10.82 13.28
N SER A 51 -26.25 -11.15 12.11
CA SER A 51 -25.43 -11.31 10.91
C SER A 51 -24.67 -10.04 10.54
N CYS A 52 -23.44 -10.24 10.07
CA CYS A 52 -22.56 -9.16 9.67
C CYS A 52 -22.12 -9.36 8.21
N VAL A 53 -21.84 -8.25 7.52
CA VAL A 53 -21.31 -8.27 6.15
C VAL A 53 -20.05 -7.41 6.07
N THR A 54 -19.12 -7.82 5.21
CA THR A 54 -17.86 -7.12 4.97
C THR A 54 -18.12 -5.80 4.25
N ALA A 55 -17.72 -4.68 4.85
CA ALA A 55 -17.91 -3.35 4.26
C ALA A 55 -16.63 -2.85 3.59
N SER A 56 -15.47 -3.06 4.21
CA SER A 56 -14.18 -2.72 3.62
C SER A 56 -13.07 -3.59 4.20
N VAL A 57 -11.99 -3.71 3.45
CA VAL A 57 -10.77 -4.40 3.84
C VAL A 57 -9.63 -3.40 3.68
N ASP A 58 -8.76 -3.30 4.68
CA ASP A 58 -7.58 -2.42 4.66
C ASP A 58 -6.48 -3.02 3.77
N ASP A 59 -5.34 -2.32 3.67
CA ASP A 59 -4.17 -2.88 2.99
C ASP A 59 -3.76 -4.20 3.68
N ILE A 60 -3.71 -5.30 2.92
CA ILE A 60 -3.23 -6.60 3.39
C ILE A 60 -1.89 -6.86 2.72
N GLN A 61 -0.85 -7.09 3.52
CA GLN A 61 0.46 -7.51 3.03
C GLN A 61 0.75 -8.94 3.51
N PHE A 62 1.32 -9.74 2.61
CA PHE A 62 1.74 -11.11 2.88
C PHE A 62 3.27 -11.14 2.93
N GLU A 63 3.82 -11.41 4.11
CA GLU A 63 5.27 -11.46 4.34
C GLU A 63 5.87 -12.82 3.95
N GLU A 64 5.05 -13.88 4.00
CA GLU A 64 5.47 -15.27 3.81
C GLU A 64 4.39 -16.04 3.06
N THR A 65 4.80 -17.06 2.29
CA THR A 65 3.89 -17.97 1.59
C THR A 65 3.81 -19.31 2.31
N ALA A 66 2.60 -19.72 2.70
CA ALA A 66 2.39 -21.00 3.39
C ALA A 66 2.35 -22.17 2.40
N ARG A 67 2.74 -23.37 2.84
CA ARG A 67 2.80 -24.59 2.01
C ARG A 67 1.95 -25.73 2.57
N VAL A 68 1.60 -26.69 1.70
CA VAL A 68 0.89 -27.92 2.08
C VAL A 68 1.64 -28.63 3.20
N GLY A 69 0.89 -29.12 4.20
CA GLY A 69 1.44 -29.76 5.40
C GLY A 69 1.69 -28.81 6.57
N GLN A 70 1.67 -27.50 6.36
CA GLN A 70 1.72 -26.52 7.44
C GLN A 70 0.30 -26.21 7.98
N VAL A 71 0.24 -25.61 9.18
CA VAL A 71 -1.02 -25.18 9.81
C VAL A 71 -1.10 -23.67 9.84
N ILE A 72 -2.21 -23.12 9.36
CA ILE A 72 -2.54 -21.71 9.48
C ILE A 72 -3.41 -21.51 10.71
N THR A 73 -3.06 -20.55 11.54
CA THR A 73 -3.88 -20.05 12.65
C THR A 73 -4.22 -18.58 12.41
N ILE A 74 -5.51 -18.30 12.30
CA ILE A 74 -6.06 -16.96 12.13
C ILE A 74 -6.73 -16.55 13.44
N LYS A 75 -6.29 -15.42 13.99
CA LYS A 75 -6.88 -14.82 15.19
C LYS A 75 -7.57 -13.53 14.79
N ALA A 76 -8.86 -13.42 15.07
CA ALA A 76 -9.64 -12.21 14.82
C ALA A 76 -10.23 -11.65 16.11
N LYS A 77 -10.20 -10.33 16.25
CA LYS A 77 -10.66 -9.61 17.44
C LYS A 77 -11.31 -8.30 17.04
N VAL A 78 -12.45 -7.97 17.64
CA VAL A 78 -13.06 -6.64 17.48
C VAL A 78 -12.23 -5.63 18.27
N THR A 79 -11.60 -4.68 17.58
CA THR A 79 -10.81 -3.60 18.22
C THR A 79 -11.70 -2.45 18.65
N ARG A 80 -12.71 -2.13 17.85
CA ARG A 80 -13.65 -1.05 18.12
C ARG A 80 -14.99 -1.26 17.44
N ALA A 81 -16.06 -1.12 18.22
CA ALA A 81 -17.42 -0.96 17.72
C ALA A 81 -17.76 0.53 17.60
N PHE A 82 -18.41 0.90 16.49
CA PHE A 82 -18.96 2.23 16.26
C PHE A 82 -20.50 2.18 16.39
N SER A 83 -21.25 2.86 15.53
CA SER A 83 -22.71 2.82 15.56
C SER A 83 -23.24 1.50 14.98
N THR A 84 -23.06 1.28 13.67
CA THR A 84 -23.49 0.06 12.96
C THR A 84 -22.32 -0.75 12.42
N SER A 85 -21.12 -0.19 12.45
CA SER A 85 -19.89 -0.82 11.96
C SER A 85 -18.93 -1.12 13.09
N MET A 86 -18.03 -2.06 12.85
CA MET A 86 -16.95 -2.40 13.77
C MET A 86 -15.67 -2.71 13.01
N GLU A 87 -14.53 -2.38 13.60
CA GLU A 87 -13.21 -2.75 13.11
C GLU A 87 -12.76 -4.06 13.77
N ILE A 88 -12.23 -4.96 12.95
CA ILE A 88 -11.69 -6.24 13.35
C ILE A 88 -10.20 -6.24 12.99
N SER A 89 -9.35 -6.53 13.98
CA SER A 89 -7.94 -6.87 13.78
C SER A 89 -7.83 -8.36 13.50
N ILE A 90 -7.06 -8.72 12.47
CA ILE A 90 -6.76 -10.10 12.10
C ILE A 90 -5.25 -10.30 12.12
N ARG A 91 -4.80 -11.37 12.77
CA ARG A 91 -3.42 -11.85 12.72
C ARG A 91 -3.37 -13.27 12.20
N VAL A 92 -2.59 -13.49 11.15
CA VAL A 92 -2.39 -14.78 10.49
C VAL A 92 -0.99 -15.30 10.81
N ILE A 93 -0.93 -16.50 11.37
CA ILE A 93 0.31 -17.19 11.74
C ILE A 93 0.33 -18.52 10.99
N VAL A 94 1.48 -18.89 10.44
CA VAL A 94 1.74 -20.24 9.95
C VAL A 94 2.69 -20.96 10.88
N GLN A 95 2.41 -22.24 11.10
CA GLN A 95 3.25 -23.13 11.88
C GLN A 95 3.64 -24.33 11.03
N ASP A 96 4.93 -24.61 11.00
CA ASP A 96 5.45 -25.86 10.47
C ASP A 96 5.36 -26.96 11.55
N ILE A 97 4.63 -28.04 11.26
CA ILE A 97 4.35 -29.08 12.25
C ILE A 97 5.59 -29.92 12.58
N LEU A 98 6.54 -30.05 11.64
CA LEU A 98 7.73 -30.88 11.80
C LEU A 98 8.80 -30.16 12.62
N THR A 99 8.99 -28.87 12.36
CA THR A 99 10.02 -28.06 13.03
C THR A 99 9.49 -27.29 14.25
N GLY A 100 8.18 -27.11 14.34
CA GLY A 100 7.52 -26.30 15.37
C GLY A 100 7.67 -24.79 15.18
N ILE A 101 8.34 -24.34 14.11
CA ILE A 101 8.60 -22.92 13.85
C ILE A 101 7.29 -22.21 13.46
N GLU A 102 7.01 -21.09 14.13
CA GLU A 102 5.90 -20.19 13.81
C GLU A 102 6.39 -18.92 13.12
N LYS A 103 5.68 -18.49 12.07
CA LYS A 103 5.91 -17.22 11.38
C LYS A 103 4.61 -16.43 11.22
N VAL A 104 4.69 -15.11 11.30
CA VAL A 104 3.56 -14.24 10.97
C VAL A 104 3.50 -14.07 9.46
N ILE A 105 2.36 -14.39 8.86
CA ILE A 105 2.13 -14.17 7.42
C ILE A 105 1.59 -12.77 7.18
N SER A 106 0.63 -12.35 7.98
CA SER A 106 -0.07 -11.08 7.76
C SER A 106 -0.73 -10.56 9.03
N VAL A 107 -0.75 -9.24 9.15
CA VAL A 107 -1.60 -8.50 10.07
C VAL A 107 -2.50 -7.60 9.23
N ALA A 108 -3.81 -7.75 9.38
CA ALA A 108 -4.80 -7.11 8.54
C ALA A 108 -5.92 -6.49 9.38
N PHE A 109 -6.60 -5.50 8.82
CA PHE A 109 -7.80 -4.92 9.42
C PHE A 109 -8.96 -5.01 8.45
N SER A 110 -10.14 -5.33 8.97
CA SER A 110 -11.38 -5.35 8.19
C SER A 110 -12.48 -4.61 8.93
N THR A 111 -13.40 -4.01 8.18
CA THR A 111 -14.59 -3.35 8.74
C THR A 111 -15.82 -4.14 8.35
N PHE A 112 -16.59 -4.55 9.34
CA PHE A 112 -17.88 -5.20 9.17
C PHE A 112 -19.02 -4.27 9.57
N VAL A 113 -20.17 -4.46 8.94
CA VAL A 113 -21.41 -3.77 9.26
C VAL A 113 -22.44 -4.81 9.67
N ALA A 114 -23.08 -4.58 10.83
CA ALA A 114 -24.15 -5.44 11.30
C ALA A 114 -25.42 -5.22 10.46
N LYS A 115 -26.07 -6.34 10.09
CA LYS A 115 -27.29 -6.41 9.30
C LYS A 115 -28.36 -7.11 10.13
N PRO A 116 -29.12 -6.37 10.96
CA PRO A 116 -30.24 -6.94 11.70
C PRO A 116 -31.32 -7.41 10.72
N VAL A 117 -32.11 -8.39 11.15
CA VAL A 117 -33.26 -8.88 10.38
C VAL A 117 -34.42 -7.90 10.59
N GLY A 118 -34.93 -7.31 9.50
CA GLY A 118 -36.02 -6.32 9.55
C GLY A 118 -35.53 -4.87 9.54
N GLU A 119 -36.37 -3.94 10.01
CA GLU A 119 -36.10 -2.49 9.99
C GLU A 119 -35.46 -1.94 11.28
N GLU A 120 -35.17 -2.80 12.25
CA GLU A 120 -34.64 -2.36 13.54
C GLU A 120 -33.23 -1.77 13.44
N LYS A 121 -33.02 -0.62 14.08
CA LYS A 121 -31.69 -0.01 14.18
C LYS A 121 -30.86 -0.73 15.23
N ILE A 122 -29.79 -1.37 14.81
CA ILE A 122 -28.84 -1.99 15.74
C ILE A 122 -27.92 -0.95 16.40
N HIS A 123 -27.75 -1.10 17.71
CA HIS A 123 -26.78 -0.35 18.50
C HIS A 123 -25.74 -1.32 19.04
N LEU A 124 -24.52 -1.23 18.54
CA LEU A 124 -23.43 -2.11 18.95
C LEU A 124 -22.94 -1.75 20.36
N LYS A 125 -22.74 -2.78 21.19
CA LYS A 125 -22.16 -2.59 22.52
C LYS A 125 -20.72 -2.09 22.39
N PRO A 126 -20.25 -1.17 23.26
CA PRO A 126 -18.84 -0.82 23.32
C PRO A 126 -17.96 -2.05 23.57
N VAL A 127 -16.77 -2.07 22.97
CA VAL A 127 -15.78 -3.12 23.22
C VAL A 127 -15.20 -2.92 24.62
N ILE A 128 -15.11 -4.00 25.38
CA ILE A 128 -14.51 -3.99 26.73
C ILE A 128 -12.98 -3.93 26.56
N LEU A 129 -12.34 -2.93 27.16
CA LEU A 129 -10.90 -2.73 27.09
C LEU A 129 -10.29 -3.19 28.42
N LEU A 130 -9.44 -4.22 28.40
CA LEU A 130 -8.87 -4.83 29.60
C LEU A 130 -7.38 -4.55 29.76
N SER A 131 -6.68 -4.37 28.64
CA SER A 131 -5.24 -4.12 28.60
C SER A 131 -4.89 -2.77 27.98
N GLU A 132 -3.68 -2.27 28.23
CA GLU A 132 -3.16 -1.06 27.58
C GLU A 132 -3.12 -1.22 26.05
N GLN A 133 -2.79 -2.43 25.57
CA GLN A 133 -2.85 -2.77 24.15
C GLN A 133 -4.26 -2.62 23.58
N ASP A 134 -5.30 -3.03 24.32
CA ASP A 134 -6.69 -2.85 23.88
C ASP A 134 -7.04 -1.37 23.75
N GLN A 135 -6.58 -0.55 24.71
CA GLN A 135 -6.83 0.89 24.71
C GLN A 135 -6.13 1.59 23.54
N GLU A 136 -4.90 1.18 23.24
CA GLU A 136 -4.16 1.68 22.09
C GLU A 136 -4.82 1.25 20.78
N GLU A 137 -5.12 -0.04 20.60
CA GLU A 137 -5.80 -0.56 19.41
C GLU A 137 -7.13 0.15 19.16
N HIS A 138 -7.88 0.42 20.22
CA HIS A 138 -9.14 1.17 20.18
C HIS A 138 -8.96 2.62 19.71
N ASN A 139 -7.89 3.30 20.14
CA ASN A 139 -7.58 4.67 19.73
C ASN A 139 -7.13 4.69 18.26
N LEU A 140 -6.24 3.78 17.89
CA LEU A 140 -5.75 3.63 16.51
C LEU A 140 -6.87 3.30 15.52
N ALA A 141 -7.91 2.58 15.95
CA ALA A 141 -9.07 2.28 15.13
C ALA A 141 -9.79 3.54 14.60
N SER A 142 -9.79 4.64 15.36
CA SER A 142 -10.34 5.92 14.89
C SER A 142 -9.49 6.57 13.81
N GLU A 143 -8.16 6.54 13.97
CA GLU A 143 -7.25 7.09 12.95
C GLU A 143 -7.29 6.26 11.67
N ARG A 144 -7.28 4.93 11.77
CA ARG A 144 -7.49 4.03 10.62
C ARG A 144 -8.82 4.29 9.93
N ARG A 145 -9.90 4.52 10.68
CA ARG A 145 -11.19 4.89 10.12
C ARG A 145 -11.14 6.20 9.33
N LYS A 146 -10.42 7.23 9.80
CA LYS A 146 -10.22 8.48 9.04
C LYS A 146 -9.52 8.21 7.71
N VAL A 147 -8.46 7.38 7.72
CA VAL A 147 -7.74 6.98 6.49
C VAL A 147 -8.65 6.26 5.51
N ARG A 148 -9.53 5.35 5.98
CA ARG A 148 -10.52 4.66 5.12
C ARG A 148 -11.47 5.64 4.43
N LEU A 149 -11.99 6.61 5.18
CA LEU A 149 -12.95 7.58 4.66
C LEU A 149 -12.30 8.57 3.68
N GLN A 150 -11.06 8.98 3.95
CA GLN A 150 -10.32 9.94 3.11
C GLN A 150 -9.60 9.30 1.93
N HIS A 151 -9.62 7.96 1.81
CA HIS A 151 -8.85 7.24 0.80
C HIS A 151 -9.22 7.62 -0.63
N GLU A 152 -10.52 7.67 -0.92
CA GLU A 152 -11.02 8.01 -2.25
C GLU A 152 -10.64 9.45 -2.62
N ASP A 153 -10.77 10.40 -1.68
CA ASP A 153 -10.36 11.79 -1.88
C ASP A 153 -8.85 11.92 -2.09
N THR A 154 -8.04 11.21 -1.30
CA THR A 154 -6.58 11.20 -1.41
C THR A 154 -6.15 10.69 -2.78
N PHE A 155 -6.74 9.57 -3.23
CA PHE A 155 -6.49 9.02 -4.56
C PHE A 155 -6.91 9.99 -5.67
N ASN A 156 -8.12 10.56 -5.58
CA ASN A 156 -8.63 11.50 -6.57
C ASN A 156 -7.77 12.77 -6.66
N ASN A 157 -7.23 13.27 -5.54
CA ASN A 157 -6.34 14.42 -5.53
C ASN A 157 -5.00 14.12 -6.22
N LEU A 158 -4.39 12.96 -5.95
CA LEU A 158 -3.17 12.52 -6.64
C LEU A 158 -3.40 12.32 -8.15
N MET A 159 -4.57 11.79 -8.53
CA MET A 159 -4.93 11.66 -9.95
C MET A 159 -5.02 13.04 -10.62
N LYS A 160 -5.64 14.04 -9.98
CA LYS A 160 -5.72 15.41 -10.50
C LYS A 160 -4.34 16.06 -10.66
N GLU A 161 -3.38 15.76 -9.79
CA GLU A 161 -1.99 16.22 -9.94
C GLU A 161 -1.29 15.57 -11.13
N SER A 162 -1.50 14.27 -11.34
CA SER A 162 -0.89 13.53 -12.47
C SER A 162 -1.40 14.00 -13.84
N SER A 163 -2.68 14.36 -13.95
CA SER A 163 -3.28 14.89 -15.19
C SER A 163 -2.69 16.24 -15.62
N LYS A 164 -2.04 16.99 -14.73
CA LYS A 164 -1.36 18.25 -15.09
C LYS A 164 -0.05 18.02 -15.84
N PHE A 165 0.50 16.81 -15.81
CA PHE A 165 1.77 16.42 -16.41
C PHE A 165 1.62 15.59 -17.70
N GLU A 166 0.46 15.64 -18.37
CA GLU A 166 0.10 14.86 -19.59
C GLU A 166 1.03 15.03 -20.82
N GLY A 167 2.16 15.74 -20.70
CA GLY A 167 3.18 15.87 -21.76
C GLY A 167 4.35 14.88 -21.71
N ALA A 168 4.49 14.06 -20.66
CA ALA A 168 5.59 13.10 -20.55
C ALA A 168 5.21 11.74 -21.19
N VAL A 169 5.16 11.71 -22.52
CA VAL A 169 5.06 10.45 -23.28
C VAL A 169 6.35 9.66 -23.06
N CYS A 170 6.21 8.40 -22.61
CA CYS A 170 7.29 7.43 -22.58
C CYS A 170 7.98 7.43 -23.95
N GLY A 171 9.28 7.75 -23.98
CA GLY A 171 10.10 7.55 -25.16
C GLY A 171 9.98 6.10 -25.65
N GLU A 172 10.26 5.87 -26.94
CA GLU A 172 10.34 4.53 -27.51
C GLU A 172 11.44 3.73 -26.80
N GLU A 173 11.09 3.11 -25.67
CA GLU A 173 11.96 2.19 -24.95
C GLU A 173 11.72 0.77 -25.49
N GLU A 174 12.81 0.12 -25.89
CA GLU A 174 12.80 -1.28 -26.31
C GLU A 174 12.24 -2.19 -25.21
N GLY A 175 11.32 -3.09 -25.57
CA GLY A 175 10.79 -4.13 -24.67
C GLY A 175 9.51 -3.77 -23.90
N ALA A 176 8.89 -2.60 -24.14
CA ALA A 176 7.63 -2.27 -23.48
C ALA A 176 6.42 -3.02 -24.09
N VAL A 177 5.58 -3.62 -23.24
CA VAL A 177 4.48 -4.52 -23.64
C VAL A 177 3.12 -3.86 -23.39
N ALA A 178 2.16 -4.11 -24.28
CA ALA A 178 0.78 -3.63 -24.14
C ALA A 178 -0.02 -4.48 -23.14
N THR A 179 -0.94 -3.85 -22.40
CA THR A 179 -1.79 -4.51 -21.40
C THR A 179 -2.89 -5.41 -22.00
N ARG A 180 -3.24 -5.24 -23.29
CA ARG A 180 -4.40 -5.89 -23.92
C ARG A 180 -4.37 -7.43 -23.85
N GLY A 181 -3.18 -8.04 -23.95
CA GLY A 181 -3.04 -9.51 -23.85
C GLY A 181 -3.32 -10.06 -22.45
N THR A 182 -3.31 -9.21 -21.43
CA THR A 182 -3.46 -9.61 -20.02
C THR A 182 -4.91 -9.55 -19.52
N SER A 183 -5.87 -9.09 -20.33
CA SER A 183 -7.25 -8.92 -19.85
C SER A 183 -7.97 -10.27 -19.68
N VAL A 184 -8.48 -10.52 -18.48
CA VAL A 184 -9.21 -11.74 -18.12
C VAL A 184 -10.61 -11.36 -17.70
N GLN A 185 -11.59 -12.13 -18.16
CA GLN A 185 -12.96 -12.06 -17.67
C GLN A 185 -13.38 -13.44 -17.19
N SER A 186 -13.95 -13.50 -15.99
CA SER A 186 -14.60 -14.70 -15.46
C SER A 186 -15.98 -14.36 -14.95
N ILE A 187 -16.87 -15.36 -14.90
CA ILE A 187 -18.21 -15.22 -14.36
C ILE A 187 -18.47 -16.35 -13.37
N GLU A 188 -18.97 -16.00 -12.19
CA GLU A 188 -19.30 -16.94 -11.14
C GLU A 188 -20.77 -16.77 -10.73
N LEU A 189 -21.47 -17.87 -10.56
CA LEU A 189 -22.83 -17.87 -10.01
C LEU A 189 -22.77 -17.94 -8.49
N VAL A 190 -23.46 -17.03 -7.81
CA VAL A 190 -23.60 -17.08 -6.35
C VAL A 190 -24.57 -18.20 -5.98
N LEU A 191 -24.03 -19.23 -5.32
CA LEU A 191 -24.76 -20.39 -4.84
C LEU A 191 -24.94 -20.30 -3.31
N PRO A 192 -25.83 -21.12 -2.71
CA PRO A 192 -26.02 -21.14 -1.26
C PRO A 192 -24.75 -21.21 -0.39
N PRO A 193 -23.71 -22.02 -0.69
CA PRO A 193 -22.49 -22.04 0.14
C PRO A 193 -21.66 -20.75 0.07
N HIS A 194 -21.93 -19.86 -0.90
CA HIS A 194 -21.21 -18.61 -1.10
C HIS A 194 -21.79 -17.45 -0.27
N ALA A 195 -22.90 -17.68 0.43
CA ALA A 195 -23.64 -16.66 1.14
C ALA A 195 -23.97 -17.10 2.58
N ASN A 196 -24.24 -16.11 3.43
CA ASN A 196 -24.75 -16.37 4.77
C ASN A 196 -26.20 -16.86 4.74
N HIS A 197 -26.73 -17.25 5.90
CA HIS A 197 -28.10 -17.77 6.02
C HIS A 197 -29.21 -16.76 5.67
N HIS A 198 -28.86 -15.47 5.53
CA HIS A 198 -29.75 -14.42 5.02
C HIS A 198 -29.62 -14.20 3.51
N GLY A 199 -28.82 -15.02 2.82
CA GLY A 199 -28.61 -14.97 1.39
C GLY A 199 -27.66 -13.88 0.91
N ASN A 200 -26.91 -13.21 1.80
CA ASN A 200 -25.88 -12.23 1.41
C ASN A 200 -24.54 -12.92 1.15
N THR A 201 -23.93 -12.66 0.00
CA THR A 201 -22.63 -13.22 -0.40
C THR A 201 -21.52 -12.83 0.57
N PHE A 202 -20.68 -13.77 0.97
CA PHE A 202 -19.52 -13.49 1.82
C PHE A 202 -18.47 -12.68 1.06
N GLY A 203 -17.95 -11.62 1.68
CA GLY A 203 -16.88 -10.79 1.09
C GLY A 203 -15.62 -11.62 0.80
N GLY A 204 -15.31 -12.58 1.66
CA GLY A 204 -14.22 -13.53 1.51
C GLY A 204 -14.32 -14.40 0.25
N GLN A 205 -15.53 -14.80 -0.13
CA GLN A 205 -15.74 -15.57 -1.35
C GLN A 205 -15.52 -14.72 -2.60
N ILE A 206 -15.96 -13.45 -2.58
CA ILE A 206 -15.69 -12.50 -3.66
C ILE A 206 -14.17 -12.25 -3.79
N MET A 207 -13.47 -12.06 -2.67
CA MET A 207 -12.02 -11.88 -2.65
C MET A 207 -11.26 -13.10 -3.21
N ALA A 208 -11.72 -14.32 -2.91
CA ALA A 208 -11.11 -15.53 -3.45
C ALA A 208 -11.20 -15.62 -4.97
N TRP A 209 -12.39 -15.32 -5.53
CA TRP A 209 -12.57 -15.26 -6.98
C TRP A 209 -11.79 -14.12 -7.63
N MET A 210 -11.74 -12.95 -7.01
CA MET A 210 -10.93 -11.83 -7.50
C MET A 210 -9.45 -12.19 -7.60
N GLU A 211 -8.90 -12.83 -6.57
CA GLU A 211 -7.50 -13.26 -6.56
C GLU A 211 -7.22 -14.27 -7.68
N THR A 212 -8.09 -15.27 -7.84
CA THR A 212 -7.95 -16.27 -8.92
C THR A 212 -7.89 -15.61 -10.30
N VAL A 213 -8.80 -14.68 -10.58
CA VAL A 213 -8.85 -13.98 -11.88
C VAL A 213 -7.66 -13.02 -12.06
N ALA A 214 -7.22 -12.37 -10.98
CA ALA A 214 -6.06 -11.50 -11.00
C ALA A 214 -4.75 -12.27 -11.26
N THR A 215 -4.57 -13.42 -10.63
CA THR A 215 -3.42 -14.30 -10.84
C THR A 215 -3.33 -14.74 -12.30
N ILE A 216 -4.45 -15.13 -12.93
CA ILE A 216 -4.47 -15.47 -14.37
C ILE A 216 -4.05 -14.26 -15.22
N SER A 217 -4.49 -13.04 -14.87
CA SER A 217 -4.11 -11.83 -15.60
C SER A 217 -2.61 -11.55 -15.52
N ALA A 218 -2.03 -11.69 -14.32
CA ALA A 218 -0.59 -11.56 -14.11
C ALA A 218 0.21 -12.65 -14.84
N SER A 219 -0.26 -13.90 -14.83
CA SER A 219 0.39 -15.02 -15.53
C SER A 219 0.46 -14.84 -17.04
N ARG A 220 -0.48 -14.08 -17.63
CA ARG A 220 -0.43 -13.72 -19.06
C ARG A 220 0.64 -12.70 -19.39
N LEU A 221 1.11 -11.92 -18.41
CA LEU A 221 2.22 -10.98 -18.60
C LEU A 221 3.58 -11.66 -18.44
N CYS A 222 3.70 -12.51 -17.42
CA CYS A 222 4.92 -13.25 -17.12
C CYS A 222 4.56 -14.72 -16.88
N PRO A 223 5.00 -15.66 -17.74
CA PRO A 223 4.73 -17.08 -17.60
C PRO A 223 5.66 -17.70 -16.55
N ALA A 224 5.58 -17.21 -15.31
CA ALA A 224 6.41 -17.64 -14.19
C ALA A 224 5.56 -17.83 -12.92
N HIS A 225 6.21 -18.20 -11.83
CA HIS A 225 5.55 -18.48 -10.58
C HIS A 225 5.20 -17.20 -9.83
N LEU A 226 3.92 -16.84 -9.87
CA LEU A 226 3.38 -15.66 -9.23
C LEU A 226 2.88 -15.97 -7.82
N PHE A 227 3.15 -15.05 -6.91
CA PHE A 227 2.57 -15.05 -5.58
C PHE A 227 2.08 -13.64 -5.21
N LEU A 228 1.00 -13.59 -4.44
CA LEU A 228 0.37 -12.35 -4.03
C LEU A 228 1.18 -11.71 -2.89
N LYS A 229 1.72 -10.50 -3.12
CA LYS A 229 2.43 -9.73 -2.10
C LYS A 229 1.50 -8.87 -1.27
N SER A 230 0.53 -8.21 -1.90
CA SER A 230 -0.42 -7.38 -1.18
C SER A 230 -1.71 -7.14 -1.93
N VAL A 231 -2.76 -6.78 -1.19
CA VAL A 231 -4.03 -6.27 -1.68
C VAL A 231 -4.23 -4.88 -1.11
N ASP A 232 -4.49 -3.89 -1.99
CA ASP A 232 -4.80 -2.53 -1.56
C ASP A 232 -6.14 -2.46 -0.85
N MET A 233 -6.27 -1.50 0.06
CA MET A 233 -7.52 -1.17 0.73
C MET A 233 -8.64 -0.89 -0.28
N PHE A 234 -9.78 -1.54 -0.08
CA PHE A 234 -10.96 -1.33 -0.92
C PHE A 234 -12.27 -1.45 -0.12
N LYS A 235 -13.36 -1.01 -0.74
CA LYS A 235 -14.71 -1.00 -0.15
C LYS A 235 -15.68 -1.80 -1.02
N PHE A 236 -16.56 -2.56 -0.36
CA PHE A 236 -17.76 -3.11 -0.97
C PHE A 236 -18.85 -2.02 -1.06
N ARG A 237 -19.22 -1.65 -2.28
CA ARG A 237 -20.13 -0.56 -2.62
C ARG A 237 -21.60 -0.97 -2.52
N GLY A 238 -21.90 -2.24 -2.79
CA GLY A 238 -23.26 -2.77 -2.79
C GLY A 238 -23.31 -4.22 -2.32
N PRO A 239 -24.50 -4.70 -1.92
CA PRO A 239 -24.69 -6.10 -1.55
C PRO A 239 -24.71 -6.99 -2.80
N SER A 240 -24.38 -8.25 -2.60
CA SER A 240 -24.64 -9.34 -3.54
C SER A 240 -25.39 -10.45 -2.80
N THR A 241 -26.29 -11.13 -3.51
CA THR A 241 -27.13 -12.19 -2.96
C THR A 241 -27.07 -13.49 -3.74
N ILE A 242 -27.55 -14.58 -3.15
CA ILE A 242 -27.71 -15.87 -3.85
C ILE A 242 -28.51 -15.67 -5.16
N GLY A 243 -28.00 -16.25 -6.24
CA GLY A 243 -28.56 -16.12 -7.58
C GLY A 243 -27.96 -14.99 -8.42
N ASP A 244 -27.17 -14.09 -7.82
CA ASP A 244 -26.39 -13.10 -8.58
C ASP A 244 -25.34 -13.80 -9.45
N ARG A 245 -25.10 -13.25 -10.64
CA ARG A 245 -23.94 -13.55 -11.49
C ARG A 245 -22.89 -12.48 -11.25
N LEU A 246 -21.74 -12.88 -10.73
CA LEU A 246 -20.62 -11.96 -10.52
C LEU A 246 -19.67 -12.04 -11.71
N VAL A 247 -19.51 -10.91 -12.40
CA VAL A 247 -18.56 -10.75 -13.50
C VAL A 247 -17.30 -10.09 -12.96
N PHE A 248 -16.18 -10.80 -13.08
CA PHE A 248 -14.86 -10.33 -12.70
C PHE A 248 -14.10 -9.95 -13.95
N SER A 249 -13.66 -8.69 -14.02
CA SER A 249 -12.84 -8.18 -15.13
C SER A 249 -11.50 -7.73 -14.58
N ALA A 250 -10.42 -8.45 -14.91
CA ALA A 250 -9.07 -8.16 -14.47
C ALA A 250 -8.15 -7.77 -15.62
N ILE A 251 -7.20 -6.89 -15.36
CA ILE A 251 -6.15 -6.50 -16.30
C ILE A 251 -4.94 -5.95 -15.55
N VAL A 252 -3.74 -6.13 -16.09
CA VAL A 252 -2.54 -5.47 -15.60
C VAL A 252 -2.68 -3.95 -15.79
N ASN A 253 -2.43 -3.19 -14.74
CA ASN A 253 -2.43 -1.73 -14.77
C ASN A 253 -1.04 -1.16 -15.04
N ASN A 254 -0.03 -1.65 -14.30
CA ASN A 254 1.35 -1.20 -14.40
C ASN A 254 2.32 -2.21 -13.77
N THR A 255 3.60 -2.09 -14.07
CA THR A 255 4.70 -2.85 -13.49
C THR A 255 5.71 -1.92 -12.81
N PHE A 256 6.32 -2.41 -11.73
CA PHE A 256 7.38 -1.72 -10.99
C PHE A 256 8.48 -2.73 -10.69
N GLN A 257 9.46 -2.81 -11.59
CA GLN A 257 10.57 -3.77 -11.54
C GLN A 257 10.09 -5.21 -11.28
N THR A 258 10.22 -5.69 -10.05
CA THR A 258 9.88 -7.06 -9.62
C THR A 258 8.42 -7.23 -9.22
N SER A 259 7.59 -6.20 -9.32
CA SER A 259 6.17 -6.25 -8.97
C SER A 259 5.26 -5.83 -10.11
N VAL A 260 4.07 -6.44 -10.17
CA VAL A 260 3.01 -6.08 -11.12
C VAL A 260 1.72 -5.79 -10.37
N GLU A 261 1.04 -4.70 -10.74
CA GLU A 261 -0.28 -4.38 -10.21
C GLU A 261 -1.38 -4.81 -11.19
N VAL A 262 -2.31 -5.63 -10.70
CA VAL A 262 -3.50 -6.07 -11.42
C VAL A 262 -4.73 -5.43 -10.80
N GLY A 263 -5.51 -4.74 -11.62
CA GLY A 263 -6.82 -4.22 -11.22
C GLY A 263 -7.91 -5.24 -11.52
N VAL A 264 -8.81 -5.46 -10.57
CA VAL A 264 -10.00 -6.29 -10.74
C VAL A 264 -11.25 -5.47 -10.45
N ARG A 265 -12.22 -5.51 -11.36
CA ARG A 265 -13.56 -4.93 -11.18
C ARG A 265 -14.59 -6.04 -11.07
N VAL A 266 -15.48 -5.94 -10.09
CA VAL A 266 -16.56 -6.91 -9.84
C VAL A 266 -17.91 -6.25 -10.06
N GLU A 267 -18.72 -6.83 -10.94
CA GLU A 267 -20.10 -6.42 -11.19
C GLU A 267 -21.06 -7.57 -10.87
N ALA A 268 -22.15 -7.29 -10.17
CA ALA A 268 -23.22 -8.25 -9.90
C ALA A 268 -24.42 -7.99 -10.80
N PHE A 269 -25.05 -9.08 -11.21
CA PHE A 269 -26.28 -9.05 -12.00
C PHE A 269 -27.26 -10.08 -11.44
N ASP A 270 -28.44 -9.64 -11.04
CA ASP A 270 -29.56 -10.55 -10.86
C ASP A 270 -30.07 -11.08 -12.22
N CYS A 271 -31.07 -11.96 -12.23
CA CYS A 271 -31.57 -12.54 -13.48
C CYS A 271 -32.17 -11.51 -14.45
N ARG A 272 -32.80 -10.44 -13.95
CA ARG A 272 -33.40 -9.37 -14.74
C ARG A 272 -32.34 -8.37 -15.20
N GLU A 273 -31.51 -7.88 -14.26
CA GLU A 273 -30.35 -7.01 -14.50
C GLU A 273 -29.41 -7.60 -15.55
N TRP A 274 -29.20 -8.91 -15.54
CA TRP A 274 -28.42 -9.63 -16.54
C TRP A 274 -29.01 -9.51 -17.95
N SER A 275 -30.33 -9.63 -18.07
CA SER A 275 -31.03 -9.55 -19.36
C SER A 275 -31.04 -8.12 -19.91
N GLU A 276 -31.02 -7.13 -19.01
CA GLU A 276 -31.01 -5.70 -19.35
C GLU A 276 -29.61 -5.10 -19.47
N GLY A 277 -28.56 -5.83 -19.10
CA GLY A 277 -27.18 -5.36 -19.11
C GLY A 277 -26.87 -4.28 -18.05
N ARG A 278 -27.67 -4.17 -16.99
CA ARG A 278 -27.54 -3.12 -15.96
C ARG A 278 -26.94 -3.69 -14.67
N GLY A 279 -25.61 -3.84 -14.65
CA GLY A 279 -24.89 -4.41 -13.51
C GLY A 279 -24.66 -3.44 -12.34
N ARG A 280 -24.65 -3.99 -11.13
CA ARG A 280 -24.25 -3.27 -9.90
C ARG A 280 -22.75 -3.41 -9.67
N HIS A 281 -22.02 -2.31 -9.61
CA HIS A 281 -20.60 -2.35 -9.27
C HIS A 281 -20.42 -2.68 -7.78
N ILE A 282 -19.95 -3.89 -7.48
CA ILE A 282 -19.77 -4.37 -6.11
C ILE A 282 -18.49 -3.82 -5.50
N ASN A 283 -17.35 -4.03 -6.14
CA ASN A 283 -16.08 -3.46 -5.71
C ASN A 283 -15.07 -3.44 -6.86
N SER A 284 -14.01 -2.66 -6.69
CA SER A 284 -12.78 -2.74 -7.48
C SER A 284 -11.63 -2.87 -6.50
N ALA A 285 -10.68 -3.76 -6.77
CA ALA A 285 -9.47 -3.89 -5.97
C ALA A 285 -8.22 -3.97 -6.83
N PHE A 286 -7.08 -3.74 -6.18
CA PHE A 286 -5.76 -3.71 -6.81
C PHE A 286 -4.85 -4.68 -6.06
N LEU A 287 -4.37 -5.69 -6.78
CA LEU A 287 -3.56 -6.77 -6.25
C LEU A 287 -2.14 -6.63 -6.80
N ILE A 288 -1.15 -6.79 -5.93
CA ILE A 288 0.26 -6.67 -6.27
C ILE A 288 0.89 -8.04 -6.20
N TYR A 289 1.45 -8.49 -7.31
CA TYR A 289 2.12 -9.77 -7.44
C TYR A 289 3.61 -9.57 -7.62
N ASN A 290 4.39 -10.52 -7.10
CA ASN A 290 5.76 -10.75 -7.50
C ASN A 290 5.83 -12.09 -8.24
N ALA A 291 6.86 -12.26 -9.05
CA ALA A 291 7.15 -13.52 -9.72
C ALA A 291 8.55 -13.99 -9.37
N VAL A 292 8.71 -15.31 -9.25
CA VAL A 292 10.01 -15.97 -9.13
C VAL A 292 10.22 -16.95 -10.28
N ASP A 293 11.48 -17.16 -10.64
CA ASP A 293 11.89 -18.19 -11.60
C ASP A 293 12.01 -19.57 -10.94
N ASP A 294 12.47 -20.56 -11.71
CA ASP A 294 12.67 -21.93 -11.22
C ASP A 294 13.80 -22.03 -10.17
N GLN A 295 14.66 -21.01 -10.08
CA GLN A 295 15.74 -20.90 -9.11
C GLN A 295 15.33 -20.13 -7.84
N GLU A 296 14.04 -19.77 -7.71
CA GLU A 296 13.48 -18.94 -6.64
C GLU A 296 14.00 -17.47 -6.62
N GLU A 297 14.56 -16.98 -7.72
CA GLU A 297 15.01 -15.59 -7.86
C GLU A 297 13.89 -14.68 -8.40
N LEU A 298 13.86 -13.44 -7.93
CA LEU A 298 12.81 -12.48 -8.31
C LEU A 298 12.94 -12.06 -9.78
N ILE A 299 11.85 -12.16 -10.52
CA ILE A 299 11.78 -11.78 -11.93
C ILE A 299 11.45 -10.28 -12.05
N THR A 300 12.15 -9.61 -12.96
CA THR A 300 11.80 -8.25 -13.39
C THR A 300 10.75 -8.31 -14.49
N PHE A 301 9.61 -7.67 -14.26
CA PHE A 301 8.52 -7.58 -15.23
C PHE A 301 8.85 -6.61 -16.37
N PRO A 302 8.36 -6.86 -17.59
CA PRO A 302 8.49 -5.91 -18.69
C PRO A 302 7.75 -4.60 -18.37
N ARG A 303 8.24 -3.48 -18.88
CA ARG A 303 7.57 -2.17 -18.75
C ARG A 303 6.25 -2.18 -19.50
N ILE A 304 5.23 -1.54 -18.94
CA ILE A 304 3.92 -1.41 -19.58
C ILE A 304 3.87 -0.18 -20.49
N LYS A 305 3.47 -0.37 -21.75
CA LYS A 305 3.16 0.71 -22.69
C LYS A 305 1.64 0.95 -22.72
N PRO A 306 1.11 2.01 -22.08
CA PRO A 306 -0.30 2.35 -22.19
C PRO A 306 -0.62 2.83 -23.62
N ILE A 307 -1.72 2.33 -24.20
CA ILE A 307 -2.15 2.68 -25.57
C ILE A 307 -3.47 3.43 -25.53
N SER A 308 -4.47 2.88 -24.85
CA SER A 308 -5.81 3.48 -24.76
C SER A 308 -5.90 4.52 -23.64
N LYS A 309 -6.89 5.42 -23.71
CA LYS A 309 -7.21 6.36 -22.62
C LYS A 309 -7.41 5.64 -21.27
N ASP A 310 -8.01 4.45 -21.29
CA ASP A 310 -8.18 3.64 -20.08
C ASP A 310 -6.88 3.05 -19.58
N ASP A 311 -5.95 2.66 -20.45
CA ASP A 311 -4.63 2.19 -20.05
C ASP A 311 -3.84 3.32 -19.39
N PHE A 312 -3.84 4.53 -19.96
CA PHE A 312 -3.19 5.69 -19.35
C PHE A 312 -3.77 6.00 -17.96
N ARG A 313 -5.11 5.98 -17.83
CA ARG A 313 -5.79 6.15 -16.54
C ARG A 313 -5.37 5.10 -15.52
N ARG A 314 -5.29 3.82 -15.91
CA ARG A 314 -4.88 2.70 -15.05
C ARG A 314 -3.41 2.79 -14.66
N TYR A 315 -2.56 3.12 -15.61
CA TYR A 315 -1.11 3.30 -15.43
C TYR A 315 -0.81 4.39 -14.40
N GLN A 316 -1.42 5.58 -14.56
CA GLN A 316 -1.29 6.68 -13.59
C GLN A 316 -1.93 6.33 -12.24
N GLY A 317 -3.07 5.64 -12.26
CA GLY A 317 -3.72 5.14 -11.06
C GLY A 317 -2.81 4.21 -10.24
N ALA A 318 -2.06 3.32 -10.90
CA ALA A 318 -1.13 2.42 -10.24
C ALA A 318 0.02 3.18 -9.58
N ILE A 319 0.53 4.24 -10.23
CA ILE A 319 1.55 5.12 -9.67
C ILE A 319 1.01 5.84 -8.43
N ALA A 320 -0.20 6.40 -8.51
CA ALA A 320 -0.85 7.06 -7.38
C ALA A 320 -1.06 6.11 -6.20
N ARG A 321 -1.53 4.88 -6.46
CA ARG A 321 -1.66 3.83 -5.44
C ARG A 321 -0.33 3.45 -4.82
N LYS A 322 0.73 3.26 -5.63
CA LYS A 322 2.09 3.01 -5.12
C LYS A 322 2.56 4.13 -4.19
N ARG A 323 2.32 5.40 -4.55
CA ARG A 323 2.66 6.55 -3.68
C ARG A 323 1.88 6.53 -2.36
N ILE A 324 0.59 6.21 -2.39
CA ILE A 324 -0.23 6.07 -1.17
C ILE A 324 0.32 4.96 -0.28
N ARG A 325 0.64 3.78 -0.85
CA ARG A 325 1.24 2.65 -0.11
C ARG A 325 2.55 3.06 0.58
N LEU A 326 3.47 3.69 -0.16
CA LEU A 326 4.75 4.15 0.39
C LEU A 326 4.56 5.19 1.50
N GLY A 327 3.66 6.15 1.30
CA GLY A 327 3.33 7.15 2.32
C GLY A 327 2.76 6.54 3.60
N ARG A 328 1.91 5.50 3.48
CA ARG A 328 1.37 4.76 4.64
C ARG A 328 2.45 3.96 5.35
N LYS A 329 3.31 3.27 4.61
CA LYS A 329 4.42 2.50 5.17
C LYS A 329 5.35 3.40 5.98
N TYR A 330 5.68 4.58 5.44
CA TYR A 330 6.48 5.59 6.13
C TYR A 330 5.83 6.06 7.44
N VAL A 331 4.52 6.32 7.45
CA VAL A 331 3.80 6.73 8.68
C VAL A 331 3.77 5.62 9.74
N ILE A 332 3.68 4.36 9.32
CA ILE A 332 3.67 3.20 10.23
C ILE A 332 5.07 2.96 10.80
N SER A 333 6.12 2.99 9.98
CA SER A 333 7.50 2.80 10.44
C SER A 333 8.00 3.93 11.34
N HIS A 334 7.48 5.14 11.19
CA HIS A 334 7.82 6.29 12.04
C HIS A 334 7.14 6.29 13.41
N LYS A 335 6.23 5.35 13.71
CA LYS A 335 5.72 5.15 15.07
C LYS A 335 6.68 4.38 15.97
N GLU A 336 7.60 3.62 15.40
CA GLU A 336 8.77 3.12 16.11
C GLU A 336 9.85 4.21 16.02
N GLU A 337 10.06 4.95 17.10
CA GLU A 337 11.07 6.02 17.17
C GLU A 337 12.48 5.50 16.84
N VAL A 338 12.88 5.61 15.57
CA VAL A 338 14.28 5.80 15.23
C VAL A 338 14.43 7.25 14.82
N SER A 339 14.75 8.08 15.81
CA SER A 339 15.12 9.48 15.61
C SER A 339 16.43 9.56 14.81
N PHE A 340 16.35 9.48 13.47
CA PHE A 340 17.50 9.79 12.61
C PHE A 340 17.86 11.29 12.64
N SER A 341 16.96 12.15 13.11
CA SER A 341 17.27 13.55 13.36
C SER A 341 17.81 13.72 14.78
N ILE A 342 19.13 13.73 14.91
CA ILE A 342 19.78 14.21 16.14
C ILE A 342 19.32 15.65 16.37
N GLN A 343 18.69 15.91 17.51
CA GLN A 343 18.27 17.26 17.89
C GLN A 343 19.48 18.20 17.83
N TRP A 344 19.33 19.30 17.08
CA TRP A 344 20.44 20.22 16.83
C TRP A 344 20.89 20.91 18.13
N ASP A 345 22.16 20.77 18.46
CA ASP A 345 22.82 21.47 19.57
C ASP A 345 24.24 21.89 19.13
N LYS A 346 24.68 23.08 19.55
CA LYS A 346 26.01 23.63 19.24
C LYS A 346 27.14 22.67 19.65
N SER A 347 26.94 21.89 20.71
CA SER A 347 27.91 20.88 21.17
C SER A 347 28.08 19.70 20.18
N LYS A 348 27.09 19.43 19.33
CA LYS A 348 27.03 18.28 18.41
C LYS A 348 27.38 18.63 16.96
N GLN A 349 27.83 19.87 16.69
CA GLN A 349 28.10 20.40 15.35
C GLN A 349 28.99 19.55 14.48
N ALA A 350 30.16 19.19 15.00
CA ALA A 350 31.14 18.42 14.24
C ALA A 350 30.62 17.01 13.94
N SER A 351 29.95 16.38 14.91
CA SER A 351 29.37 15.04 14.76
C SER A 351 28.26 15.00 13.72
N LEU A 352 27.36 15.99 13.73
CA LEU A 352 26.26 16.10 12.77
C LEU A 352 26.74 16.41 11.36
N SER A 353 27.72 17.30 11.23
CA SER A 353 28.33 17.62 9.93
C SER A 353 29.03 16.39 9.33
N ASN A 354 29.81 15.66 10.13
CA ASN A 354 30.49 14.45 9.67
C ASN A 354 29.49 13.34 9.32
N ALA A 355 28.47 13.11 10.15
CA ALA A 355 27.44 12.11 9.90
C ALA A 355 26.64 12.41 8.61
N ASN A 356 26.31 13.67 8.33
CA ASN A 356 25.63 14.05 7.10
C ASN A 356 26.50 13.82 5.85
N VAL A 357 27.81 14.12 5.92
CA VAL A 357 28.75 13.87 4.82
C VAL A 357 28.93 12.36 4.60
N GLU A 358 29.03 11.58 5.67
CA GLU A 358 29.13 10.12 5.63
C GLU A 358 27.85 9.47 5.09
N ALA A 359 26.67 9.96 5.49
CA ALA A 359 25.39 9.51 4.95
C ALA A 359 25.26 9.82 3.45
N LEU A 360 25.68 11.00 3.01
CA LEU A 360 25.73 11.35 1.58
C LEU A 360 26.73 10.50 0.80
N ARG A 361 27.92 10.23 1.34
CA ARG A 361 28.90 9.32 0.73
C ARG A 361 28.34 7.90 0.60
N THR A 362 27.69 7.41 1.66
CA THR A 362 27.07 6.08 1.68
C THR A 362 25.97 5.99 0.64
N LEU A 363 25.08 7.00 0.54
CA LEU A 363 24.05 7.08 -0.49
C LEU A 363 24.65 7.14 -1.90
N ALA A 364 25.67 7.97 -2.13
CA ALA A 364 26.32 8.09 -3.44
C ALA A 364 27.05 6.82 -3.88
N ALA A 365 27.56 6.02 -2.93
CA ALA A 365 28.23 4.75 -3.19
C ALA A 365 27.25 3.59 -3.45
N LYS A 366 25.95 3.76 -3.21
CA LYS A 366 24.96 2.70 -3.46
C LYS A 366 24.86 2.39 -4.95
N SER A 367 24.67 1.11 -5.27
CA SER A 367 24.38 0.62 -6.62
C SER A 367 22.88 0.34 -6.79
N GLY A 368 22.40 0.21 -8.03
CA GLY A 368 20.98 -0.08 -8.31
C GLY A 368 20.07 1.13 -8.43
N TRP A 369 20.62 2.34 -8.64
CA TRP A 369 19.84 3.55 -8.91
C TRP A 369 19.10 3.46 -10.24
N GLU A 370 17.78 3.69 -10.23
CA GLU A 370 16.96 3.67 -11.45
C GLU A 370 16.47 5.05 -11.87
N ILE A 371 16.55 5.38 -13.15
CA ILE A 371 15.97 6.62 -13.69
C ILE A 371 14.44 6.52 -13.64
N SER A 372 13.85 7.18 -12.66
CA SER A 372 12.40 7.34 -12.48
C SER A 372 11.78 8.37 -13.42
N SER A 373 12.57 9.37 -13.85
CA SER A 373 12.14 10.41 -14.78
C SER A 373 13.35 11.06 -15.44
N ALA A 374 13.30 11.28 -16.74
CA ALA A 374 14.27 12.08 -17.48
C ALA A 374 13.52 13.12 -18.30
N LEU A 375 13.68 14.40 -17.96
CA LEU A 375 13.10 15.52 -18.70
C LEU A 375 14.18 16.53 -19.05
N GLU A 376 14.40 16.75 -20.34
CA GLU A 376 15.44 17.61 -20.91
C GLU A 376 16.87 17.32 -20.40
N LYS A 377 17.25 17.96 -19.29
CA LYS A 377 18.57 17.91 -18.64
C LYS A 377 18.51 17.44 -17.20
N ILE A 378 17.33 17.09 -16.70
CA ILE A 378 17.09 16.62 -15.34
C ILE A 378 16.82 15.12 -15.39
N LYS A 379 17.61 14.34 -14.66
CA LYS A 379 17.40 12.92 -14.42
C LYS A 379 17.12 12.72 -12.94
N ILE A 380 16.03 12.03 -12.63
CA ILE A 380 15.68 11.66 -11.25
C ILE A 380 15.88 10.17 -11.13
N TYR A 381 16.85 9.77 -10.33
CA TYR A 381 17.11 8.40 -9.95
C TYR A 381 16.40 8.06 -8.64
N THR A 382 15.89 6.84 -8.52
CA THR A 382 15.27 6.30 -7.31
C THR A 382 15.88 4.96 -6.96
N LEU A 383 16.11 4.72 -5.67
CA LEU A 383 16.56 3.44 -5.13
C LEU A 383 15.65 3.06 -3.96
N GLU A 384 14.99 1.92 -4.06
CA GLU A 384 14.03 1.42 -3.08
C GLU A 384 14.65 0.25 -2.31
N GLU A 385 14.95 0.45 -1.01
CA GLU A 385 15.52 -0.57 -0.14
C GLU A 385 14.64 -0.73 1.11
N LYS A 386 13.97 -1.87 1.23
CA LYS A 386 13.09 -2.23 2.38
C LYS A 386 12.01 -1.16 2.68
N ASP A 387 12.35 -0.19 3.52
CA ASP A 387 11.48 0.87 4.05
C ASP A 387 11.93 2.28 3.65
N VAL A 388 13.02 2.40 2.87
CA VAL A 388 13.63 3.68 2.51
C VAL A 388 13.58 3.87 1.00
N LEU A 389 12.92 4.94 0.55
CA LEU A 389 13.00 5.43 -0.81
C LEU A 389 14.07 6.52 -0.88
N SER A 390 15.19 6.22 -1.52
CA SER A 390 16.25 7.19 -1.80
C SER A 390 16.00 7.83 -3.17
N VAL A 391 16.18 9.14 -3.27
CA VAL A 391 16.00 9.89 -4.53
C VAL A 391 17.27 10.69 -4.82
N TRP A 392 17.80 10.55 -6.03
CA TRP A 392 18.93 11.31 -6.53
C TRP A 392 18.48 12.11 -7.74
N VAL A 393 18.54 13.44 -7.68
CA VAL A 393 18.25 14.31 -8.82
C VAL A 393 19.55 14.84 -9.40
N GLU A 394 19.77 14.59 -10.69
CA GLU A 394 20.88 15.11 -11.47
C GLU A 394 20.36 16.14 -12.48
N LYS A 395 21.01 17.30 -12.57
CA LYS A 395 20.71 18.29 -13.61
C LYS A 395 22.00 18.73 -14.30
N GLN A 396 22.06 18.55 -15.62
CA GLN A 396 23.17 19.05 -16.40
C GLN A 396 22.98 20.53 -16.73
N VAL A 397 23.95 21.37 -16.37
CA VAL A 397 23.95 22.82 -16.65
C VAL A 397 25.12 23.18 -17.56
N LYS A 398 24.92 24.14 -18.48
CA LYS A 398 25.96 24.67 -19.38
C LYS A 398 26.82 25.72 -18.66
N SER A 399 27.21 25.45 -17.42
CA SER A 399 28.01 26.35 -16.58
C SER A 399 29.16 25.56 -15.96
N PRO A 400 30.38 26.12 -15.87
CA PRO A 400 31.47 25.47 -15.16
C PRO A 400 31.09 25.15 -13.72
N ALA A 401 31.49 23.96 -13.23
CA ALA A 401 31.10 23.46 -11.91
C ALA A 401 31.45 24.43 -10.77
N HIS A 402 32.60 25.11 -10.85
CA HIS A 402 33.02 26.09 -9.85
C HIS A 402 32.08 27.31 -9.78
N LEU A 403 31.56 27.76 -10.93
CA LEU A 403 30.65 28.90 -11.02
C LEU A 403 29.26 28.50 -10.51
N ALA A 404 28.79 27.31 -10.91
CA ALA A 404 27.53 26.75 -10.42
C ALA A 404 27.56 26.55 -8.89
N TYR A 405 28.66 25.99 -8.37
CA TYR A 405 28.86 25.83 -6.94
C TYR A 405 28.85 27.17 -6.21
N HIS A 406 29.58 28.17 -6.71
CA HIS A 406 29.60 29.50 -6.09
C HIS A 406 28.19 30.11 -6.01
N LEU A 407 27.41 30.02 -7.09
CA LEU A 407 26.03 30.53 -7.13
C LEU A 407 25.07 29.76 -6.22
N LEU A 408 25.17 28.44 -6.15
CA LEU A 408 24.30 27.58 -5.33
C LEU A 408 24.68 27.58 -3.84
N SER A 409 25.96 27.81 -3.53
CA SER A 409 26.47 27.88 -2.15
C SER A 409 25.98 29.13 -1.39
N ASP A 410 25.52 30.14 -2.12
CA ASP A 410 24.95 31.35 -1.56
C ASP A 410 23.43 31.24 -1.48
N TYR A 411 22.95 30.71 -0.36
CA TYR A 411 21.53 30.49 -0.13
C TYR A 411 20.71 31.78 -0.10
N THR A 412 21.32 32.95 0.13
CA THR A 412 20.62 34.25 0.04
C THR A 412 20.09 34.53 -1.37
N LYS A 413 20.72 33.95 -2.40
CA LYS A 413 20.33 34.10 -3.80
C LYS A 413 19.30 33.06 -4.26
N ARG A 414 18.94 32.10 -3.40
CA ARG A 414 17.97 31.05 -3.71
C ARG A 414 16.60 31.57 -4.16
N PRO A 415 16.03 32.64 -3.58
CA PRO A 415 14.75 33.20 -4.06
C PRO A 415 14.79 33.68 -5.52
N LEU A 416 15.96 33.93 -6.10
CA LEU A 416 16.09 34.35 -7.51
C LEU A 416 15.77 33.23 -8.50
N TRP A 417 15.81 31.97 -8.07
CA TRP A 417 15.64 30.82 -8.95
C TRP A 417 14.73 29.71 -8.38
N ASP A 418 14.32 29.81 -7.11
CA ASP A 418 13.40 28.87 -6.46
C ASP A 418 12.12 29.61 -6.03
N PRO A 419 11.00 29.48 -6.80
CA PRO A 419 9.77 30.24 -6.56
C PRO A 419 9.02 29.81 -5.28
N HIS A 420 9.46 28.73 -4.62
CA HIS A 420 8.88 28.25 -3.37
C HIS A 420 9.46 28.95 -2.12
N TYR A 421 10.33 29.95 -2.30
CA TYR A 421 11.04 30.62 -1.22
C TYR A 421 10.77 32.13 -1.33
N ILE A 422 10.23 32.72 -0.27
CA ILE A 422 9.97 34.18 -0.22
C ILE A 422 11.28 34.91 0.07
N ALA A 423 11.99 34.46 1.10
CA ALA A 423 13.26 35.07 1.52
C ALA A 423 14.15 34.03 2.20
N CYS A 424 15.46 34.29 2.15
CA CYS A 424 16.45 33.48 2.83
C CYS A 424 17.47 34.40 3.51
N GLU A 425 17.41 34.46 4.84
CA GLU A 425 18.23 35.34 5.67
C GLU A 425 19.35 34.55 6.34
N ALA A 426 20.60 34.99 6.20
CA ALA A 426 21.69 34.43 6.98
C ALA A 426 21.55 34.89 8.45
N LYS A 427 21.34 33.95 9.38
CA LYS A 427 21.14 34.25 10.81
C LYS A 427 22.42 34.13 11.62
N ASP A 428 23.24 33.12 11.35
CA ASP A 428 24.43 32.86 12.16
C ASP A 428 25.57 32.25 11.34
N HIS A 429 26.81 32.59 11.68
CA HIS A 429 28.02 32.00 11.11
C HIS A 429 28.55 30.94 12.07
N VAL A 430 28.38 29.67 11.72
CA VAL A 430 28.72 28.57 12.62
C VAL A 430 30.17 28.12 12.48
N SER A 431 30.78 28.33 11.31
CA SER A 431 32.22 28.16 11.08
C SER A 431 32.67 29.00 9.88
N LYS A 432 33.96 28.91 9.50
CA LYS A 432 34.49 29.56 8.29
C LYS A 432 33.73 29.14 7.02
N ASP A 433 33.24 27.90 7.00
CA ASP A 433 32.61 27.30 5.84
C ASP A 433 31.12 27.00 6.05
N ASP A 434 30.57 27.09 7.27
CA ASP A 434 29.17 26.73 7.55
C ASP A 434 28.34 27.93 8.05
N GLN A 435 27.16 28.13 7.46
CA GLN A 435 26.24 29.22 7.80
C GLN A 435 24.82 28.70 8.04
N ILE A 436 24.13 29.30 9.00
CA ILE A 436 22.70 29.03 9.27
C ILE A 436 21.85 30.06 8.54
N TYR A 437 20.87 29.56 7.79
CA TYR A 437 19.88 30.35 7.08
C TYR A 437 18.50 30.13 7.67
N HIS A 438 17.77 31.23 7.89
CA HIS A 438 16.33 31.21 8.14
C HIS A 438 15.61 31.40 6.82
N VAL A 439 14.75 30.44 6.51
CA VAL A 439 14.06 30.34 5.23
C VAL A 439 12.58 30.63 5.44
N ILE A 440 12.09 31.63 4.72
CA ILE A 440 10.69 32.06 4.76
C ILE A 440 9.94 31.44 3.58
N CYS A 441 8.90 30.68 3.88
CA CYS A 441 8.13 29.96 2.86
C CYS A 441 6.77 30.62 2.58
N PRO A 442 6.26 30.53 1.34
CA PRO A 442 4.94 31.03 1.00
C PRO A 442 3.86 30.22 1.69
N ASN A 443 2.80 30.92 2.11
CA ASN A 443 1.67 30.29 2.78
C ASN A 443 0.78 29.59 1.74
N ILE A 444 0.96 28.28 1.59
CA ILE A 444 0.14 27.46 0.70
C ILE A 444 -1.09 26.99 1.49
N ASN A 445 -2.28 27.43 1.08
CA ASN A 445 -3.60 27.03 1.62
C ASN A 445 -3.96 27.56 3.04
N GLY A 446 -3.61 28.80 3.39
CA GLY A 446 -4.13 29.46 4.59
C GLY A 446 -3.73 28.83 5.93
N GLY A 447 -2.71 27.96 5.91
CA GLY A 447 -2.14 27.33 7.10
C GLY A 447 -1.18 28.26 7.85
N LYS A 448 -0.56 27.76 8.93
CA LYS A 448 0.55 28.46 9.59
C LYS A 448 1.77 28.47 8.66
N PRO A 449 2.55 29.56 8.60
CA PRO A 449 3.81 29.60 7.83
C PRO A 449 4.75 28.49 8.30
N LYS A 450 5.31 27.75 7.33
CA LYS A 450 6.26 26.65 7.57
C LYS A 450 7.68 27.14 7.33
N ASP A 451 8.07 28.18 8.04
CA ASP A 451 9.44 28.65 8.00
C ASP A 451 10.36 27.60 8.64
N PHE A 452 11.57 27.48 8.13
CA PHE A 452 12.53 26.51 8.66
C PHE A 452 13.95 27.07 8.66
N VAL A 453 14.81 26.43 9.44
CA VAL A 453 16.21 26.82 9.61
C VAL A 453 17.09 25.74 9.00
N VAL A 454 18.05 26.13 8.16
CA VAL A 454 18.97 25.21 7.47
C VAL A 454 20.42 25.59 7.78
N LEU A 455 21.23 24.60 8.13
CA LEU A 455 22.68 24.72 8.14
C LEU A 455 23.23 24.36 6.76
N VAL A 456 23.90 25.29 6.10
CA VAL A 456 24.52 25.09 4.78
C VAL A 456 26.03 25.06 4.97
N SER A 457 26.64 23.95 4.54
CA SER A 457 28.10 23.79 4.53
C SER A 457 28.67 24.13 3.17
N ARG A 458 29.70 24.97 3.14
CA ARG A 458 30.50 25.34 1.95
C ARG A 458 31.87 24.68 1.95
N ARG A 459 32.10 23.71 2.84
CA ARG A 459 33.36 22.97 2.94
C ARG A 459 33.66 22.32 1.59
N LYS A 460 34.89 22.48 1.11
CA LYS A 460 35.32 21.77 -0.09
C LYS A 460 35.33 20.27 0.22
N PRO A 461 34.82 19.41 -0.68
CA PRO A 461 35.02 17.98 -0.54
C PRO A 461 36.53 17.71 -0.44
N PRO A 462 36.97 16.80 0.44
CA PRO A 462 38.37 16.38 0.48
C PRO A 462 38.78 15.96 -0.92
N ARG A 463 39.89 16.50 -1.42
CA ARG A 463 40.50 15.98 -2.65
C ARG A 463 41.04 14.60 -2.32
N ASP A 464 40.45 13.60 -2.96
CA ASP A 464 40.84 12.20 -3.06
C ASP A 464 40.92 11.39 -1.76
N GLY A 465 40.31 10.21 -1.85
CA GLY A 465 40.11 9.19 -0.83
C GLY A 465 39.01 8.28 -1.33
#